data_AF-A0A7W1ZFQ5-F1
#
_entry.id   AF-A0A7W1ZFQ5-F1
#
_cell.length_a   1.000
_cell.length_b   1.000
_cell.length_c   1.000
_cell.angle_alpha   90.00
_cell.angle_beta   90.00
_cell.angle_gamma   90.00
#
_symmetry.space_group_name_H-M   'P 1'
#
loop_
_entity.id
_entity.type
_entity.pdbx_description
1 polymer ?
#
loop_
_entity_poly.entity_id
_entity_poly.type
_entity_poly.pdbx_seq_one_letter_code
_entity_poly.pdbx_strand_id
1 'polypeptide(L)'
;WMASVGLDPVTRIGWAGGYVGDGLTTTNLAGRTLADLVTGTASDLTALPWVNHRSRRWEPEPFRWLGVNAGLRAMTVADLEERMTHRPSVVAKAMAPLLGGH
;
A
#
# COMPACT_ATOMS: atom_id res chain seq x y z
N TRP A 1 -2.29 -3.05 3.90
CA TRP A 1 -3.09 -2.38 2.84
C TRP A 1 -3.42 -3.43 1.81
N MET A 2 -4.66 -3.48 1.33
CA MET A 2 -5.15 -4.50 0.38
C MET A 2 -6.04 -3.86 -0.70
N ALA A 3 -6.07 -4.49 -1.88
CA ALA A 3 -7.04 -4.24 -2.94
C ALA A 3 -8.48 -4.19 -2.38
N SER A 4 -9.22 -3.12 -2.69
CA SER A 4 -10.62 -3.00 -2.31
C SER A 4 -11.41 -2.14 -3.28
N VAL A 5 -12.68 -2.50 -3.44
CA VAL A 5 -13.69 -1.75 -4.17
C VAL A 5 -14.92 -1.61 -3.28
N GLY A 6 -15.63 -0.49 -3.36
CA GLY A 6 -16.85 -0.32 -2.59
C GLY A 6 -17.63 0.92 -2.96
N LEU A 7 -18.85 0.99 -2.46
CA LEU A 7 -19.75 2.11 -2.63
C LEU A 7 -20.42 2.38 -1.29
N ASP A 8 -20.28 3.61 -0.80
CA ASP A 8 -21.04 4.04 0.37
C ASP A 8 -22.50 4.30 -0.05
N PRO A 9 -23.48 3.56 0.52
CA PRO A 9 -24.88 3.69 0.13
C PRO A 9 -25.50 5.03 0.56
N VAL A 10 -24.94 5.68 1.59
CA VAL A 10 -25.45 6.95 2.12
C VAL A 10 -24.88 8.12 1.33
N THR A 11 -23.55 8.17 1.17
CA THR A 11 -22.90 9.29 0.46
C THR A 11 -22.87 9.12 -1.04
N ARG A 12 -23.14 7.91 -1.56
CA ARG A 12 -23.01 7.51 -2.97
C ARG A 12 -21.59 7.70 -3.52
N ILE A 13 -20.59 7.77 -2.64
CA ILE A 13 -19.18 7.85 -3.01
C ILE A 13 -18.61 6.44 -3.13
N GLY A 14 -18.10 6.12 -4.32
CA GLY A 14 -17.40 4.87 -4.59
C GLY A 14 -15.88 4.99 -4.42
N TRP A 15 -15.22 3.87 -4.15
CA TRP A 15 -13.77 3.75 -4.22
C TRP A 15 -13.37 2.47 -4.94
N ALA A 16 -12.22 2.53 -5.61
CA ALA A 16 -11.58 1.40 -6.25
C ALA A 16 -10.07 1.69 -6.21
N GLY A 17 -9.32 0.94 -5.42
CA GLY A 17 -7.88 1.11 -5.29
C GLY A 17 -7.27 0.01 -4.45
N GLY A 18 -5.96 0.04 -4.23
CA GLY A 18 -5.32 -1.07 -3.53
C GLY A 18 -4.49 -2.01 -4.42
N TYR A 19 -4.33 -1.71 -5.71
CA TYR A 19 -3.85 -2.66 -6.73
C TYR A 19 -2.35 -2.54 -7.08
N VAL A 20 -1.48 -2.24 -6.10
CA VAL A 20 -0.02 -2.14 -6.36
C VAL A 20 0.50 -3.46 -6.93
N GLY A 21 1.04 -3.43 -8.15
CA GLY A 21 1.65 -4.58 -8.83
C GLY A 21 0.75 -5.33 -9.84
N ASP A 22 -0.57 -5.37 -9.62
CA ASP A 22 -1.54 -6.17 -10.43
C ASP A 22 -2.44 -5.31 -11.35
N GLY A 23 -1.93 -4.15 -11.79
CA GLY A 23 -2.71 -2.94 -12.11
C GLY A 23 -3.69 -2.95 -13.29
N LEU A 24 -3.74 -3.97 -14.14
CA LEU A 24 -4.69 -4.03 -15.27
C LEU A 24 -5.87 -4.96 -14.99
N THR A 25 -5.58 -6.21 -14.64
CA THR A 25 -6.61 -7.22 -14.36
C THR A 25 -7.48 -6.80 -13.18
N THR A 26 -6.84 -6.37 -12.09
CA THR A 26 -7.54 -5.97 -10.87
C THR A 26 -8.34 -4.68 -11.06
N THR A 27 -7.86 -3.77 -11.90
CA THR A 27 -8.59 -2.55 -12.26
C THR A 27 -9.84 -2.86 -13.08
N ASN A 28 -9.76 -3.77 -14.06
CA ASN A 28 -10.93 -4.22 -14.82
C ASN A 28 -11.96 -4.92 -13.91
N LEU A 29 -11.50 -5.82 -13.04
CA LEU A 29 -12.36 -6.49 -12.06
C LEU A 29 -13.06 -5.46 -11.16
N ALA A 30 -12.33 -4.46 -10.67
CA ALA A 30 -12.85 -3.40 -9.82
C ALA A 30 -13.89 -2.53 -10.54
N GLY A 31 -13.64 -2.17 -11.79
CA GLY A 31 -14.57 -1.37 -12.59
C GLY A 31 -15.91 -2.08 -12.79
N ARG A 32 -15.88 -3.37 -13.13
CA ARG A 32 -17.11 -4.18 -13.27
C ARG A 32 -17.84 -4.32 -11.95
N THR A 33 -17.11 -4.61 -10.87
CA THR A 33 -17.70 -4.72 -9.53
C THR A 33 -18.34 -3.39 -9.11
N LEU A 34 -17.69 -2.26 -9.37
CA LEU A 34 -18.23 -0.94 -9.03
C LEU A 34 -19.48 -0.60 -9.85
N ALA A 35 -19.53 -0.98 -11.13
CA ALA A 35 -20.71 -0.80 -11.96
C ALA A 35 -21.91 -1.59 -11.42
N ASP A 36 -21.69 -2.84 -11.00
CA ASP A 36 -22.72 -3.67 -10.37
C ASP A 36 -23.21 -3.06 -9.04
N LEU A 37 -22.30 -2.55 -8.21
CA LEU A 37 -22.64 -1.85 -6.97
C LEU A 37 -23.45 -0.56 -7.22
N VAL A 38 -23.09 0.22 -8.24
CA VAL A 38 -23.79 1.47 -8.60
C VAL A 38 -25.20 1.20 -9.08
N THR A 39 -25.37 0.15 -9.89
CA THR A 39 -26.66 -0.27 -10.47
C THR A 39 -27.52 -1.10 -9.53
N GLY A 40 -26.96 -1.57 -8.41
CA GLY A 40 -27.65 -2.48 -7.47
C GLY A 40 -27.81 -3.90 -8.02
N THR A 41 -26.96 -4.29 -8.98
CA THR A 41 -26.98 -5.62 -9.59
C THR A 41 -26.36 -6.64 -8.64
N ALA A 42 -27.11 -7.67 -8.25
CA ALA A 42 -26.56 -8.79 -7.50
C ALA A 42 -25.78 -9.72 -8.44
N SER A 43 -24.46 -9.70 -8.33
CA SER A 43 -23.55 -10.53 -9.14
C SER A 43 -22.49 -11.23 -8.28
N ASP A 44 -21.86 -12.26 -8.83
CA ASP A 44 -20.73 -12.94 -8.17
C ASP A 44 -19.59 -11.96 -7.82
N LEU A 45 -19.43 -10.88 -8.59
CA LEU A 45 -18.43 -9.84 -8.35
C LEU A 45 -18.73 -9.06 -7.06
N THR A 46 -20.01 -8.76 -6.81
CA THR A 46 -20.44 -8.04 -5.59
C THR A 46 -20.35 -8.88 -4.31
N ALA A 47 -20.25 -10.21 -4.44
CA ALA A 47 -20.10 -11.15 -3.33
C ALA A 47 -18.63 -11.38 -2.91
N LEU A 48 -17.66 -10.87 -3.68
CA LEU A 48 -16.24 -11.07 -3.40
C LEU A 48 -15.81 -10.39 -2.08
N PRO A 49 -14.89 -10.99 -1.30
CA PRO A 49 -14.54 -10.52 0.05
C PRO A 49 -13.80 -9.17 0.09
N TRP A 50 -13.30 -8.71 -1.05
CA TRP A 50 -12.67 -7.40 -1.19
C TRP A 50 -13.69 -6.24 -1.30
N VAL A 51 -14.97 -6.55 -1.52
CA VAL A 51 -16.05 -5.57 -1.62
C VAL A 51 -16.28 -4.96 -0.25
N ASN A 52 -16.30 -3.63 -0.19
CA ASN A 52 -16.41 -2.84 1.03
C ASN A 52 -15.31 -3.13 2.06
N HIS A 53 -14.22 -3.82 1.67
CA HIS A 53 -13.09 -4.05 2.57
C HIS A 53 -12.44 -2.72 2.93
N ARG A 54 -12.23 -2.49 4.22
CA ARG A 54 -11.52 -1.31 4.74
C ARG A 54 -10.23 -1.77 5.39
N SER A 55 -9.11 -1.49 4.72
CA SER A 55 -7.79 -1.64 5.33
C SER A 55 -7.70 -0.75 6.57
N ARG A 56 -7.05 -1.26 7.63
CA ARG A 56 -6.75 -0.47 8.83
C ARG A 56 -6.03 0.83 8.43
N ARG A 57 -6.36 1.91 9.14
CA ARG A 57 -5.58 3.14 9.06
C ARG A 57 -4.15 2.80 9.48
N TRP A 58 -3.21 3.02 8.56
CA TRP A 58 -1.78 2.95 8.85
C TRP A 58 -1.43 3.98 9.93
N GLU A 59 -0.28 3.82 10.62
CA GLU A 59 0.12 4.60 11.79
C GLU A 59 -0.31 6.08 11.75
N PRO A 60 -0.86 6.62 12.86
CA PRO A 60 -1.30 8.00 12.91
C PRO A 60 -0.14 8.97 12.63
N GLU A 61 -0.43 10.06 11.92
CA GLU A 61 0.51 11.17 11.80
C GLU A 61 0.70 11.81 13.19
N PRO A 62 1.94 12.16 13.60
CA PRO A 62 3.14 12.37 12.78
C PRO A 62 4.09 11.16 12.64
N PHE A 63 3.81 10.01 13.25
CA PHE A 63 4.76 8.89 13.33
C PHE A 63 5.13 8.33 11.95
N ARG A 64 4.16 8.22 11.04
CA ARG A 64 4.39 7.81 9.66
C ARG A 64 5.36 8.72 8.92
N TRP A 65 5.20 10.04 9.08
CA TRP A 65 6.09 11.04 8.48
C TRP A 65 7.51 10.92 9.06
N LEU A 66 7.63 10.77 10.38
CA LEU A 66 8.92 10.56 11.05
C LEU A 66 9.62 9.31 10.54
N GLY A 67 8.91 8.19 10.43
CA GLY A 67 9.46 6.92 9.93
C GLY A 67 10.01 7.02 8.50
N VAL A 68 9.22 7.59 7.58
CA VAL A 68 9.65 7.75 6.18
C VAL A 68 10.88 8.67 6.08
N ASN A 69 10.86 9.82 6.77
CA ASN A 69 11.98 10.76 6.71
C ASN A 69 13.23 10.22 7.38
N ALA A 70 13.10 9.50 8.51
CA ALA A 70 14.23 8.86 9.17
C ALA A 70 14.87 7.80 8.26
N GLY A 71 14.06 6.96 7.59
CA GLY A 71 14.54 5.97 6.63
C GLY A 71 15.28 6.59 5.45
N LEU A 72 14.72 7.64 4.83
CA LEU A 72 15.36 8.36 3.73
C LEU A 72 16.70 9.00 4.15
N ARG A 73 16.74 9.59 5.36
CA ARG A 73 17.97 10.18 5.91
C ARG A 73 19.02 9.11 6.21
N ALA A 74 18.62 7.97 6.77
CA ALA A 74 19.52 6.85 7.03
C ALA A 74 20.14 6.29 5.75
N MET A 75 19.34 6.10 4.69
CA MET A 75 19.82 5.70 3.35
C MET A 75 20.82 6.72 2.79
N THR A 76 20.51 8.02 2.89
CA THR A 76 21.41 9.08 2.40
C THR A 76 22.76 9.08 3.13
N VAL A 77 22.75 8.81 4.44
CA VAL A 77 23.98 8.69 5.23
C VAL A 77 24.77 7.43 4.86
N ALA A 78 24.09 6.30 4.67
CA ALA A 78 24.70 5.04 4.26
C ALA A 78 25.41 5.17 2.90
N ASP A 79 24.76 5.82 1.92
CA ASP A 79 25.36 6.09 0.60
C ASP A 79 26.61 6.97 0.69
N LEU A 80 26.61 7.95 1.60
CA LEU A 80 27.76 8.83 1.79
C LEU A 80 28.93 8.09 2.44
N GLU A 81 28.65 7.23 3.44
CA GLU A 81 29.63 6.40 4.12
C GLU A 81 30.29 5.40 3.15
N GLU A 82 29.51 4.72 2.31
CA GLU A 82 30.00 3.75 1.33
C GLU A 82 30.86 4.41 0.25
N ARG A 83 30.47 5.60 -0.21
CA ARG A 83 31.26 6.41 -1.18
C ARG A 83 32.60 6.88 -0.62
N MET A 84 32.67 7.20 0.67
CA MET A 84 33.90 7.68 1.30
C MET A 84 34.84 6.55 1.73
N THR A 85 34.30 5.37 2.05
CA THR A 85 35.09 4.29 2.68
C THR A 85 35.35 3.08 1.79
N HIS A 86 34.66 2.94 0.64
CA HIS A 86 34.71 1.76 -0.24
C HIS A 86 34.54 0.41 0.49
N ARG A 87 33.92 0.43 1.67
CA ARG A 87 33.62 -0.73 2.49
C ARG A 87 32.10 -0.79 2.70
N PRO A 88 31.51 -2.00 2.79
CA PRO A 88 30.07 -2.15 2.98
C PRO A 88 29.61 -1.44 4.26
N SER A 89 28.59 -0.57 4.13
CA SER A 89 28.14 0.36 5.17
C SER A 89 27.76 -0.33 6.49
N VAL A 90 28.16 0.27 7.61
CA VAL A 90 27.80 -0.20 8.96
C VAL A 90 26.30 0.01 9.21
N VAL A 91 25.70 1.03 8.58
CA VAL A 91 24.25 1.28 8.58
C VAL A 91 23.50 0.16 7.86
N ALA A 92 24.02 -0.36 6.75
CA ALA A 92 23.43 -1.52 6.07
C ALA A 92 23.43 -2.78 6.96
N LYS A 93 24.51 -3.00 7.74
CA LYS A 93 24.57 -4.07 8.76
C LYS A 93 23.56 -3.87 9.89
N ALA A 94 23.33 -2.64 10.33
CA ALA A 94 22.36 -2.33 11.38
C ALA A 94 20.90 -2.48 10.90
N MET A 95 20.63 -2.28 9.61
CA MET A 95 19.29 -2.42 9.01
C MET A 95 19.00 -3.83 8.48
N ALA A 96 19.98 -4.72 8.42
CA ALA A 96 19.84 -6.11 7.97
C ALA A 96 18.73 -6.91 8.68
N PRO A 97 18.50 -6.76 10.01
CA PRO A 97 17.42 -7.46 10.69
C PRO A 97 16.01 -6.98 10.28
N LEU A 98 15.88 -5.73 9.82
CA LEU A 98 14.62 -5.14 9.38
C LEU A 98 14.27 -5.48 7.92
N LEU A 99 15.27 -5.87 7.12
CA LEU A 99 15.11 -6.24 5.71
C LEU A 99 14.96 -7.77 5.50
N GLY A 100 14.91 -8.55 6.58
CA GLY A 100 14.67 -10.00 6.51
C GLY A 100 15.87 -10.82 6.05
N GLY A 101 17.10 -10.34 6.27
CA GLY A 101 18.31 -11.10 5.97
C GLY A 101 18.64 -12.09 7.09
N HIS A 102 18.43 -13.37 6.82
CA HIS A 102 19.17 -14.46 7.45
C HIS A 102 20.52 -14.65 6.74
#